data_AF-A0A7C5QBG5-F1
#
_entry.id   AF-A0A7C5QBG5-F1
#
_cell.length_a   1.000
_cell.length_b   1.000
_cell.length_c   1.000
_cell.angle_alpha   90.00
_cell.angle_beta   90.00
_cell.angle_gamma   90.00
#
_symmetry.space_group_name_H-M   'P 1'
#
loop_
_entity.id
_entity.type
_entity.pdbx_description
1 polymer ?
#
loop_
_entity_poly.entity_id
_entity_poly.type
_entity_poly.pdbx_seq_one_letter_code
_entity_poly.pdbx_strand_id
1 'polypeptide(L)' 'MGIIRYYQTSVGKKAVMAVTGLALGLFLVLHAVGNSFAFAGRQAYLAYARRLHSLGPLLVPVEFVFFLCLALHVVTGIL' A
#
# COMPACT_ATOMS: atom_id res chain seq x y z
N MET A 1 -22.97 -11.44 -15.22
CA MET A 1 -22.92 -11.15 -13.77
C MET A 1 -22.42 -9.72 -13.60
N GLY A 2 -23.12 -8.84 -12.88
CA GLY A 2 -22.62 -7.47 -12.64
C GLY A 2 -21.48 -7.43 -11.63
N ILE A 3 -20.65 -6.37 -11.66
CA ILE A 3 -19.51 -6.18 -10.73
C ILE A 3 -19.94 -6.30 -9.26
N ILE A 4 -21.09 -5.72 -8.91
CA ILE A 4 -21.65 -5.78 -7.55
C ILE A 4 -21.97 -7.23 -7.15
N ARG A 5 -22.60 -8.00 -8.04
CA ARG A 5 -22.91 -9.41 -7.76
C ARG A 5 -21.67 -10.27 -7.66
N TYR A 6 -20.63 -9.98 -8.45
CA TYR A 6 -19.35 -10.69 -8.36
C TYR A 6 -18.68 -10.44 -7.00
N TYR A 7 -18.64 -9.19 -6.54
CA TYR A 7 -18.07 -8.84 -5.24
C TYR A 7 -18.80 -9.48 -4.05
N GLN A 8 -20.10 -9.74 -4.16
CA GLN A 8 -20.87 -10.41 -3.12
C GLN A 8 -20.50 -11.90 -2.94
N THR A 9 -19.78 -12.50 -3.90
CA THR A 9 -19.33 -13.90 -3.79
C THR A 9 -18.08 -14.03 -2.91
N SER A 10 -17.88 -15.21 -2.30
CA SER A 10 -16.64 -15.51 -1.57
C SER A 10 -15.40 -15.37 -2.44
N VAL A 11 -15.48 -15.76 -3.71
CA VAL A 11 -14.38 -15.64 -4.68
C VAL A 11 -14.03 -14.17 -4.95
N GLY A 12 -15.04 -13.32 -5.19
CA GLY A 12 -14.84 -11.90 -5.45
C GLY A 12 -14.18 -11.17 -4.28
N LYS A 13 -14.65 -11.41 -3.05
CA LYS A 13 -14.02 -10.84 -1.84
C LYS A 13 -12.58 -11.30 -1.65
N LYS A 14 -12.29 -12.60 -1.84
CA LYS A 14 -10.93 -13.14 -1.74
C LYS A 14 -10.00 -12.56 -2.80
N ALA A 15 -10.50 -12.33 -4.02
CA ALA A 15 -9.73 -11.69 -5.07
C ALA A 15 -9.35 -10.25 -4.67
N VAL A 16 -10.30 -9.47 -4.14
CA VAL A 16 -10.02 -8.12 -3.62
C VAL A 16 -8.99 -8.17 -2.49
N MET A 17 -9.20 -9.03 -1.48
CA MET A 17 -8.27 -9.24 -0.37
C MET A 17 -6.85 -9.57 -0.84
N ALA A 18 -6.72 -10.46 -1.82
CA ALA A 18 -5.42 -10.89 -2.34
C ALA A 18 -4.70 -9.76 -3.07
N VAL A 19 -5.39 -9.03 -3.95
CA VAL A 19 -4.79 -7.92 -4.71
C VAL A 19 -4.36 -6.80 -3.78
N THR A 20 -5.20 -6.40 -2.82
CA THR A 20 -4.85 -5.36 -1.84
C THR A 20 -3.73 -5.82 -0.91
N GLY A 21 -3.73 -7.09 -0.49
CA GLY A 21 -2.67 -7.67 0.33
C GLY A 21 -1.31 -7.69 -0.38
N LEU A 22 -1.28 -8.04 -1.67
CA LEU A 22 -0.06 -7.99 -2.47
C LEU A 22 0.47 -6.57 -2.62
N ALA A 23 -0.41 -5.59 -2.88
CA ALA A 23 -0.01 -4.19 -2.95
C ALA A 23 0.59 -3.69 -1.62
N LEU A 24 -0.05 -4.01 -0.49
CA LEU A 24 0.45 -3.65 0.85
C LEU A 24 1.77 -4.35 1.19
N GLY A 25 1.93 -5.63 0.79
CA GLY A 25 3.17 -6.37 0.98
C GLY A 25 4.34 -5.76 0.20
N LEU A 26 4.12 -5.41 -1.07
CA LEU A 26 5.13 -4.70 -1.87
C LEU A 26 5.47 -3.34 -1.27
N PHE A 27 4.46 -2.59 -0.85
CA PHE A 27 4.67 -1.32 -0.13
C PHE A 27 5.51 -1.51 1.11
N LEU A 28 5.20 -2.51 1.95
CA LEU A 28 5.95 -2.79 3.18
C LEU A 28 7.42 -3.10 2.90
N VAL A 29 7.72 -3.91 1.89
CA VAL A 29 9.11 -4.22 1.50
C VAL A 29 9.84 -2.95 1.06
N LEU A 30 9.26 -2.16 0.16
CA LEU A 30 9.87 -0.92 -0.32
C LEU A 30 10.03 0.11 0.80
N HIS A 31 9.04 0.19 1.70
CA HIS A 31 9.08 1.06 2.87
C HIS A 31 10.20 0.64 3.83
N ALA A 32 10.35 -0.66 4.09
CA ALA A 32 11.44 -1.19 4.90
C ALA A 32 12.81 -0.92 4.27
N VAL A 33 12.96 -1.02 2.94
CA VAL A 33 14.18 -0.62 2.23
C VAL A 33 14.46 0.87 2.45
N GLY A 34 13.47 1.74 2.29
CA GLY A 34 13.59 3.17 2.62
C GLY A 34 14.05 3.43 4.06
N ASN A 35 13.47 2.71 5.02
CA ASN A 35 13.81 2.84 6.44
C ASN A 35 15.19 2.27 6.76
N SER A 36 15.67 1.28 6.00
CA SER A 36 17.00 0.71 6.20
C SER A 36 18.12 1.72 5.99
N PHE A 37 17.90 2.80 5.23
CA PHE A 37 18.85 3.91 5.13
C PHE A 37 19.14 4.59 6.48
N ALA A 38 18.30 4.40 7.50
CA ALA A 38 18.62 4.82 8.87
C ALA A 38 19.90 4.15 9.39
N PHE A 39 20.18 2.90 9.01
CA PHE A 39 21.42 2.18 9.37
C PHE A 39 22.65 2.71 8.63
N ALA A 40 22.47 3.38 7.49
CA ALA A 40 23.53 4.05 6.73
C ALA A 40 23.82 5.48 7.23
N GLY A 41 23.17 5.91 8.32
CA GLY A 41 23.38 7.20 8.96
C GLY A 41 22.45 8.32 8.48
N ARG A 42 22.43 9.41 9.24
CA ARG A 42 21.47 10.52 9.10
C ARG A 42 21.42 11.12 7.69
N GLN A 43 22.57 11.29 7.04
CA GLN A 43 22.64 11.93 5.73
C GLN A 43 21.94 11.09 4.65
N ALA A 44 22.14 9.77 4.65
CA ALA A 44 21.54 8.85 3.70
C ALA A 44 20.01 8.80 3.85
N TYR A 45 19.52 8.66 5.08
CA TYR A 45 18.09 8.67 5.38
C TYR A 45 17.41 9.98 4.94
N LEU A 46 17.99 11.13 5.27
CA LEU A 46 17.43 12.42 4.87
C LEU A 46 17.50 12.66 3.35
N ALA A 47 18.52 12.14 2.67
CA ALA A 47 18.60 12.21 1.21
C ALA A 47 17.46 11.40 0.55
N TYR A 48 17.21 10.18 1.03
CA TYR A 48 16.07 9.38 0.59
C TYR A 48 14.73 10.07 0.85
N ALA A 49 14.51 10.56 2.08
CA ALA A 49 13.27 11.26 2.45
C ALA A 49 13.03 12.52 1.57
N ARG A 50 14.06 13.33 1.31
CA ARG A 50 13.94 14.48 0.40
C ARG A 50 13.60 14.06 -1.03
N ARG A 51 14.20 12.98 -1.55
CA ARG A 51 13.87 12.45 -2.87
C ARG A 51 12.42 11.99 -2.93
N LEU A 52 11.92 11.31 -1.89
CA LEU A 52 10.54 10.89 -1.84
C LEU A 52 9.59 12.08 -1.79
N HIS A 53 9.86 13.06 -0.93
CA HIS A 53 9.07 14.31 -0.83
C HIS A 53 9.13 15.18 -2.09
N SER A 54 10.15 15.02 -2.94
CA SER A 54 10.23 15.73 -4.23
C SER A 54 9.15 15.31 -5.24
N LEU A 55 8.45 14.19 -4.99
CA LEU A 55 7.25 13.81 -5.74
C LEU A 55 6.08 14.79 -5.53
N GLY A 56 6.15 15.61 -4.47
CA GLY A 56 5.22 16.70 -4.23
C GLY A 56 3.77 16.23 -4.10
N PRO A 57 2.81 16.88 -4.79
CA PRO A 57 1.37 16.58 -4.67
C PRO A 57 0.98 15.13 -4.97
N LEU A 58 1.83 14.36 -5.68
CA LEU A 58 1.57 12.95 -5.99
C LEU A 58 1.61 12.04 -4.76
N LEU A 59 2.26 12.44 -3.67
CA LEU A 59 2.33 11.62 -2.45
C LEU A 59 0.96 11.44 -1.81
N VAL A 60 0.14 12.49 -1.73
CA VAL A 60 -1.16 12.45 -1.04
C VAL A 60 -2.12 11.44 -1.69
N PRO A 61 -2.31 11.40 -3.03
CA PRO A 61 -3.10 10.36 -3.67
C PRO A 61 -2.54 8.95 -3.42
N VAL A 62 -1.22 8.77 -3.46
CA VAL A 62 -0.59 7.46 -3.23
C VAL A 62 -0.84 6.98 -1.80
N GLU A 63 -0.70 7.85 -0.81
CA GLU A 63 -1.03 7.57 0.59
C GLU A 63 -2.49 7.17 0.76
N PHE A 64 -3.42 7.92 0.13
CA PHE A 64 -4.85 7.61 0.17
C PHE A 64 -5.17 6.26 -0.49
N VAL A 65 -4.51 5.92 -1.60
CA VAL A 65 -4.67 4.62 -2.27
C VAL A 65 -4.23 3.48 -1.35
N PHE A 66 -3.07 3.58 -0.71
CA PHE A 66 -2.61 2.54 0.22
C PHE A 66 -3.49 2.44 1.47
N PHE A 67 -4.01 3.56 1.97
CA PHE A 67 -5.00 3.56 3.04
C PHE A 67 -6.29 2.82 2.63
N LEU A 68 -6.80 3.07 1.42
CA LEU A 68 -7.96 2.36 0.89
C LEU A 68 -7.67 0.87 0.68
N CYS A 69 -6.49 0.51 0.16
CA CYS A 69 -6.06 -0.88 0.05
C CYS A 69 -6.05 -1.57 1.41
N LEU A 70 -5.53 -0.91 2.46
CA LEU A 70 -5.53 -1.43 3.82
C LEU A 70 -6.95 -1.67 4.32
N ALA A 71 -7.83 -0.68 4.20
CA ALA A 71 -9.22 -0.81 4.63
C ALA A 71 -9.93 -1.96 3.91
N LEU A 72 -9.81 -2.03 2.58
CA LEU A 72 -10.42 -3.10 1.78
C LEU A 72 -9.85 -4.47 2.12
N HIS A 73 -8.53 -4.58 2.31
CA HIS A 73 -7.88 -5.83 2.71
C HIS A 73 -8.43 -6.35 4.03
N VAL A 74 -8.50 -5.49 5.05
CA VAL A 74 -8.99 -5.86 6.38
C VAL A 74 -10.47 -6.23 6.33
N VAL A 75 -11.31 -5.42 5.69
CA VAL A 75 -12.76 -5.67 5.61
C VAL A 75 -13.05 -6.99 4.89
N THR A 76 -12.39 -7.25 3.76
CA THR A 76 -12.60 -8.49 2.98
C THR A 76 -11.92 -9.72 3.58
N GLY A 77 -10.92 -9.54 4.44
CA GLY A 77 -10.30 -10.61 5.21
C GLY A 77 -11.12 -11.05 6.43
N ILE A 78 -12.00 -10.17 6.94
CA ILE A 78 -12.86 -10.45 8.10
C ILE A 78 -14.27 -10.88 7.69
N LEU A 79 -14.87 -10.25 6.67
CA LEU A 79 -16.29 -10.43 6.25
C LEU A 79 -16.48 -11.37 5.06
#